data_AF-A0A3N2Q4T4-F1
#
_entry.id   AF-A0A3N2Q4T4-F1
#
_cell.length_a   1.000
_cell.length_b   1.000
_cell.length_c   1.000
_cell.angle_alpha   90.00
_cell.angle_beta   90.00
_cell.angle_gamma   90.00
#
_symmetry.space_group_name_H-M   'P 1'
#
loop_
_entity.id
_entity.type
_entity.pdbx_description
1 polymer ?
#
loop_
_entity_poly.entity_id
_entity_poly.type
_entity_poly.pdbx_seq_one_letter_code
_entity_poly.pdbx_strand_id
1 'polypeptide(L)'
;SATVDPATLVAVAAYAGNVEGSVSRPAEVTAEQLLDSQLHSPEQKADFITSVISQGFLGPIFAKASSGTTWRGRKRRWEATVDYATDTKRDPWMEFGAEYCISIFTWAVAHSDAVLLGQHWPMYIPFLLALLDDAEVKHKAHGLAATRMFLGKCPPAILRNQGVGEILSQAIQPTLAFLPPLIPPDESARLLDLAYSAILQLAQIDWQPDVNARNRFLVKLLRDEFFAGYQHASQYHEVTEVLTRHSATIVEELGLAASPHL
;
A
#
# COMPACT_ATOMS: atom_id res chain seq x y z
N SER A 1 -32.15 -14.54 -13.36
CA SER A 1 -31.52 -14.25 -12.05
C SER A 1 -32.00 -12.90 -11.57
N ALA A 2 -32.37 -12.78 -10.30
CA ALA A 2 -32.68 -11.47 -9.72
C ALA A 2 -31.37 -10.65 -9.66
N THR A 3 -31.39 -9.45 -10.23
CA THR A 3 -30.28 -8.49 -10.12
C THR A 3 -30.14 -8.04 -8.69
N VAL A 4 -29.01 -8.36 -8.06
CA VAL A 4 -28.70 -7.96 -6.69
C VAL A 4 -28.42 -6.45 -6.67
N ASP A 5 -28.87 -5.77 -5.61
CA ASP A 5 -28.65 -4.34 -5.42
C ASP A 5 -27.14 -4.00 -5.32
N PRO A 6 -26.65 -2.89 -5.91
CA PRO A 6 -25.25 -2.51 -5.87
C PRO A 6 -24.65 -2.36 -4.47
N ALA A 7 -25.40 -1.87 -3.47
CA ALA A 7 -24.90 -1.75 -2.11
C ALA A 7 -24.72 -3.13 -1.45
N THR A 8 -25.58 -4.08 -1.79
CA THR A 8 -25.42 -5.49 -1.39
C THR A 8 -24.16 -6.09 -2.01
N LEU A 9 -23.87 -5.81 -3.29
CA LEU A 9 -22.64 -6.27 -3.94
C LEU A 9 -21.38 -5.68 -3.30
N VAL A 10 -21.41 -4.44 -2.81
CA VAL A 10 -20.30 -3.84 -2.06
C VAL A 10 -20.04 -4.60 -0.75
N ALA A 11 -21.10 -4.98 -0.04
CA ALA A 11 -20.95 -5.83 1.15
C ALA A 11 -20.37 -7.20 0.79
N VAL A 12 -20.83 -7.83 -0.29
CA VAL A 12 -20.27 -9.10 -0.76
C VAL A 12 -18.78 -8.95 -1.13
N ALA A 13 -18.38 -7.85 -1.76
CA ALA A 13 -16.97 -7.56 -2.05
C ALA A 13 -16.11 -7.45 -0.78
N ALA A 14 -16.65 -6.91 0.32
CA ALA A 14 -15.95 -6.91 1.61
C ALA A 14 -15.70 -8.33 2.13
N TYR A 15 -16.67 -9.24 2.01
CA TYR A 15 -16.50 -10.63 2.40
C TYR A 15 -15.51 -11.38 1.51
N ALA A 16 -15.47 -11.08 0.21
CA ALA A 16 -14.51 -11.65 -0.73
C ALA A 16 -13.08 -11.11 -0.56
N GLY A 17 -12.92 -9.89 -0.03
CA GLY A 17 -11.60 -9.32 0.26
C GLY A 17 -10.91 -9.94 1.47
N ASN A 18 -11.68 -10.53 2.40
CA ASN A 18 -11.28 -11.30 3.58
C ASN A 18 -9.94 -10.86 4.23
N VAL A 19 -9.90 -9.64 4.75
CA VAL A 19 -8.72 -9.10 5.43
C VAL A 19 -8.47 -9.85 6.75
N GLU A 20 -7.23 -10.28 6.96
CA GLU A 20 -6.73 -11.05 8.13
C GLU A 20 -7.57 -12.29 8.52
N GLY A 21 -8.33 -12.87 7.59
CA GLY A 21 -9.22 -13.99 7.92
C GLY A 21 -10.38 -13.59 8.84
N SER A 22 -10.76 -12.31 8.84
CA SER A 22 -11.92 -11.79 9.56
C SER A 22 -13.23 -12.47 9.15
N VAL A 23 -13.25 -13.11 7.98
CA VAL A 23 -14.35 -13.89 7.45
C VAL A 23 -13.93 -15.36 7.29
N SER A 24 -14.85 -16.28 7.57
CA SER A 24 -14.59 -17.70 7.36
C SER A 24 -14.35 -18.01 5.87
N ARG A 25 -13.39 -18.89 5.55
CA ARG A 25 -13.10 -19.32 4.17
C ARG A 25 -14.34 -19.73 3.34
N PRO A 26 -15.33 -20.47 3.88
CA PRO A 26 -16.54 -20.79 3.12
C PRO A 26 -17.34 -19.54 2.71
N ALA A 27 -17.37 -18.50 3.55
CA ALA A 27 -18.07 -17.26 3.27
C ALA A 27 -17.34 -16.40 2.24
N GLU A 28 -16.01 -16.34 2.29
CA GLU A 28 -15.17 -15.72 1.25
C GLU A 28 -15.42 -16.35 -0.12
N VAL A 29 -15.32 -17.69 -0.21
CA VAL A 29 -15.56 -18.43 -1.47
C VAL A 29 -16.98 -18.23 -1.99
N THR A 30 -17.98 -18.24 -1.09
CA THR A 30 -19.37 -17.99 -1.48
C THR A 30 -19.56 -16.55 -1.99
N ALA A 31 -18.88 -15.57 -1.39
CA ALA A 31 -18.92 -14.19 -1.82
C ALA A 31 -18.27 -14.00 -3.19
N GLU A 32 -17.12 -14.63 -3.44
CA GLU A 32 -16.48 -14.63 -4.76
C GLU A 32 -17.40 -15.23 -5.84
N GLN A 33 -17.98 -16.41 -5.56
CA GLN A 33 -18.93 -17.06 -6.47
C GLN A 33 -20.15 -16.17 -6.76
N LEU A 34 -20.66 -15.47 -5.74
CA LEU A 34 -21.78 -14.56 -5.92
C LEU A 34 -21.40 -13.36 -6.80
N LEU A 35 -20.22 -12.78 -6.59
CA LEU A 35 -19.71 -11.67 -7.41
C LEU A 35 -19.51 -12.10 -8.86
N ASP A 36 -18.91 -13.26 -9.11
CA ASP A 36 -18.72 -13.79 -10.47
C ASP A 36 -20.05 -14.17 -11.14
N SER A 37 -21.07 -14.54 -10.35
CA SER A 37 -22.42 -14.80 -10.84
C SER A 37 -23.25 -13.54 -11.12
N GLN A 38 -22.78 -12.36 -10.72
CA GLN A 38 -23.48 -11.09 -10.95
C GLN A 38 -22.69 -10.17 -11.91
N LEU A 39 -21.36 -10.27 -11.88
CA LEU A 39 -20.41 -9.51 -12.69
C LEU A 39 -19.75 -10.45 -13.70
N HIS A 40 -20.54 -10.95 -14.64
CA HIS A 40 -20.13 -12.01 -15.56
C HIS A 40 -19.08 -11.56 -16.59
N SER A 41 -19.09 -10.28 -16.96
CA SER A 41 -18.11 -9.73 -17.91
C SER A 41 -17.00 -8.94 -17.21
N PRO A 42 -15.78 -8.94 -17.76
CA PRO A 42 -14.70 -8.10 -17.24
C PRO A 42 -15.05 -6.61 -17.28
N GLU A 43 -15.85 -6.17 -18.26
CA GLU A 43 -16.36 -4.79 -18.36
C GLU A 43 -17.31 -4.46 -17.21
N GLN A 44 -18.23 -5.37 -16.84
CA GLN A 44 -19.12 -5.18 -15.70
C GLN A 44 -18.35 -5.13 -14.38
N LYS A 45 -17.33 -5.99 -14.23
CA LYS A 45 -16.47 -5.98 -13.04
C LYS A 45 -15.64 -4.68 -12.96
N ALA A 46 -15.12 -4.20 -14.08
CA ALA A 46 -14.41 -2.93 -14.16
C ALA A 46 -15.33 -1.73 -13.86
N ASP A 47 -16.54 -1.70 -14.41
CA ASP A 47 -17.53 -0.67 -14.14
C ASP A 47 -17.94 -0.68 -12.67
N PHE A 48 -18.19 -1.85 -12.08
CA PHE A 48 -18.49 -1.98 -10.65
C PHE A 48 -17.36 -1.46 -9.75
N ILE A 49 -16.10 -1.79 -10.07
CA ILE A 49 -14.93 -1.30 -9.32
C ILE A 49 -14.83 0.23 -9.43
N THR A 50 -14.97 0.79 -10.64
CA THR A 50 -14.74 2.22 -10.88
C THR A 50 -15.91 3.09 -10.40
N SER A 51 -17.14 2.77 -10.80
CA SER A 51 -18.32 3.59 -10.53
C SER A 51 -18.89 3.34 -9.14
N VAL A 52 -19.10 2.07 -8.75
CA VAL A 52 -19.79 1.74 -7.50
C VAL A 52 -18.83 1.77 -6.32
N ILE A 53 -17.74 1.01 -6.38
CA ILE A 53 -16.77 0.97 -5.28
C ILE A 53 -16.02 2.28 -5.19
N SER A 54 -15.34 2.70 -6.26
CA SER A 54 -14.37 3.78 -6.13
C SER A 54 -15.03 5.17 -6.11
N GLN A 55 -16.00 5.45 -6.99
CA GLN A 55 -16.67 6.75 -7.01
C GLN A 55 -17.86 6.83 -6.06
N GLY A 56 -18.63 5.75 -5.91
CA GLY A 56 -19.83 5.72 -5.08
C GLY A 56 -19.56 5.51 -3.60
N PHE A 57 -18.65 4.59 -3.26
CA PHE A 57 -18.41 4.18 -1.88
C PHE A 57 -17.14 4.80 -1.27
N LEU A 58 -15.96 4.50 -1.81
CA LEU A 58 -14.68 4.98 -1.26
C LEU A 58 -14.49 6.48 -1.52
N GLY A 59 -14.80 6.97 -2.72
CA GLY A 59 -14.57 8.36 -3.12
C GLY A 59 -15.11 9.40 -2.13
N PRO A 60 -16.39 9.35 -1.72
CA PRO A 60 -16.97 10.29 -0.76
C PRO A 60 -16.38 10.18 0.65
N ILE A 61 -15.92 8.99 1.03
CA ILE A 61 -15.29 8.72 2.33
C ILE A 61 -13.90 9.39 2.36
N PHE A 62 -13.10 9.21 1.31
CA PHE A 62 -11.73 9.74 1.24
C PHE A 62 -11.66 11.21 0.81
N ALA A 63 -12.64 11.72 0.06
CA ALA A 63 -12.74 13.16 -0.22
C ALA A 63 -12.95 14.00 1.07
N LYS A 64 -13.49 13.37 2.11
CA LYS A 64 -13.70 13.97 3.43
C LYS A 64 -12.54 13.69 4.41
N ALA A 65 -11.63 12.78 4.09
CA ALA A 65 -10.42 12.53 4.87
C ALA A 65 -9.50 13.75 4.77
N SER A 66 -9.16 14.31 5.92
CA SER A 66 -8.43 15.58 6.04
C SER A 66 -7.06 15.30 6.60
N SER A 67 -6.09 14.99 5.74
CA SER A 67 -4.68 15.15 6.08
C SER A 67 -3.79 15.24 4.83
N GLY A 68 -3.31 16.46 4.55
CA GLY A 68 -2.04 16.72 3.87
C GLY A 68 -1.95 16.66 2.34
N THR A 69 -2.63 15.75 1.66
CA THR A 69 -2.41 15.53 0.22
C THR A 69 -3.67 15.80 -0.59
N THR A 70 -3.73 16.99 -1.20
CA THR A 70 -4.75 17.27 -2.21
C THR A 70 -4.55 16.36 -3.42
N TRP A 71 -5.64 16.06 -4.13
CA TRP A 71 -5.76 15.17 -5.29
C TRP A 71 -4.73 15.39 -6.43
N ARG A 72 -3.92 16.45 -6.40
CA ARG A 72 -2.82 16.74 -7.35
C ARG A 72 -1.41 16.47 -6.79
N GLY A 73 -1.26 15.75 -5.68
CA GLY A 73 0.06 15.38 -5.15
C GLY A 73 0.92 16.55 -4.66
N ARG A 74 0.38 17.77 -4.58
CA ARG A 74 1.07 18.88 -3.90
C ARG A 74 0.78 18.78 -2.40
N LYS A 75 1.82 18.43 -1.63
CA LYS A 75 1.89 18.74 -0.20
C LYS A 75 1.52 20.21 -0.04
N ARG A 76 0.57 20.53 0.86
CA ARG A 76 0.49 21.91 1.36
C ARG A 76 1.88 22.22 1.93
N ARG A 77 2.51 23.25 1.36
CA ARG A 77 3.76 23.81 1.86
C ARG A 77 3.58 23.95 3.37
N TRP A 78 4.40 23.26 4.15
CA TRP A 78 4.48 23.45 5.59
C TRP A 78 4.77 24.95 5.81
N GLU A 79 3.75 25.69 6.23
CA GLU A 79 3.98 26.92 6.97
C GLU A 79 4.13 26.48 8.42
N ALA A 80 5.27 26.86 8.97
CA ALA A 80 5.74 26.49 10.28
C ALA A 80 4.83 27.10 11.37
N THR A 81 3.71 26.46 11.64
CA THR A 81 2.96 26.62 12.89
C THR A 81 2.67 25.23 13.41
N VAL A 82 3.52 24.80 14.32
CA VAL A 82 3.38 23.56 15.07
C VAL A 82 2.24 23.75 16.06
N ASP A 83 1.00 23.61 15.60
CA ASP A 83 -0.14 23.44 16.49
C ASP A 83 -0.21 21.95 16.85
N TYR A 84 0.20 21.62 18.07
CA TYR A 84 -0.12 20.36 18.75
C TYR A 84 -1.61 20.28 19.13
N ALA A 85 -2.50 20.85 18.30
CA ALA A 85 -3.91 20.57 18.39
C ALA A 85 -4.10 19.15 17.84
N THR A 86 -4.26 18.21 18.75
CA THR A 86 -4.74 16.85 18.44
C THR A 86 -5.97 16.98 17.55
N ASP A 87 -5.78 16.79 16.24
CA ASP A 87 -6.86 16.60 15.29
C ASP A 87 -7.46 15.21 15.60
N THR A 88 -8.29 15.16 16.63
CA THR A 88 -8.99 13.96 17.11
C THR A 88 -10.11 13.54 16.18
N LYS A 89 -10.26 14.20 15.03
CA LYS A 89 -11.22 13.82 14.02
C LYS A 89 -10.66 12.65 13.22
N ARG A 90 -11.08 11.44 13.60
CA ARG A 90 -10.76 10.22 12.84
C ARG A 90 -11.17 10.42 11.40
N ASP A 91 -10.34 9.94 10.48
CA ASP A 91 -10.70 10.00 9.07
C ASP A 91 -12.03 9.26 8.82
N PRO A 92 -12.87 9.72 7.89
CA PRO A 92 -14.22 9.17 7.70
C PRO A 92 -14.27 7.66 7.39
N TRP A 93 -13.21 7.10 6.80
CA TRP A 93 -13.12 5.65 6.53
C TRP A 93 -12.96 4.82 7.81
N MET A 94 -12.34 5.41 8.83
CA MET A 94 -12.20 4.81 10.16
C MET A 94 -13.53 4.81 10.91
N GLU A 95 -14.33 5.88 10.77
CA GLU A 95 -15.66 5.97 11.38
C GLU A 95 -16.65 4.98 10.75
N PHE A 96 -16.53 4.73 9.44
CA PHE A 96 -17.39 3.79 8.73
C PHE A 96 -17.06 2.32 9.05
N GLY A 97 -15.79 2.02 9.34
CA GLY A 97 -15.28 0.69 9.59
C GLY A 97 -14.04 0.43 8.73
N ALA A 98 -12.87 0.63 9.33
CA ALA A 98 -11.58 0.50 8.65
C ALA A 98 -11.41 -0.84 7.93
N GLU A 99 -11.60 -1.95 8.65
CA GLU A 99 -11.46 -3.31 8.11
C GLU A 99 -12.38 -3.59 6.92
N TYR A 100 -13.59 -3.04 6.97
CA TYR A 100 -14.56 -3.17 5.88
C TYR A 100 -14.08 -2.40 4.63
N CYS A 101 -13.60 -1.18 4.80
CA CYS A 101 -13.03 -0.38 3.71
C CYS A 101 -11.77 -1.03 3.12
N ILE A 102 -10.88 -1.52 3.97
CA ILE A 102 -9.64 -2.23 3.56
C ILE A 102 -9.99 -3.50 2.79
N SER A 103 -11.01 -4.26 3.22
CA SER A 103 -11.42 -5.48 2.54
C SER A 103 -11.95 -5.19 1.14
N ILE A 104 -12.82 -4.20 0.99
CA ILE A 104 -13.36 -3.78 -0.31
C ILE A 104 -12.24 -3.31 -1.23
N PHE A 105 -11.33 -2.48 -0.71
CA PHE A 105 -10.21 -1.98 -1.50
C PHE A 105 -9.25 -3.10 -1.93
N THR A 106 -8.92 -4.01 -1.02
CA THR A 106 -8.07 -5.18 -1.30
C THR A 106 -8.69 -6.02 -2.41
N TRP A 107 -10.00 -6.28 -2.34
CA TRP A 107 -10.73 -6.97 -3.40
C TRP A 107 -10.66 -6.21 -4.73
N ALA A 108 -10.86 -4.90 -4.72
CA ALA A 108 -10.80 -4.07 -5.92
C ALA A 108 -9.42 -4.12 -6.59
N VAL A 109 -8.33 -3.98 -5.83
CA VAL A 109 -6.96 -4.11 -6.35
C VAL A 109 -6.70 -5.54 -6.87
N ALA A 110 -7.18 -6.56 -6.17
CA ALA A 110 -7.06 -7.97 -6.58
C ALA A 110 -7.74 -8.26 -7.92
N HIS A 111 -8.84 -7.58 -8.22
CA HIS A 111 -9.66 -7.80 -9.40
C HIS A 111 -9.43 -6.80 -10.54
N SER A 112 -8.58 -5.80 -10.32
CA SER A 112 -8.16 -4.89 -11.36
C SER A 112 -7.07 -5.53 -12.22
N ASP A 113 -7.12 -5.33 -13.54
CA ASP A 113 -6.05 -5.69 -14.46
C ASP A 113 -5.17 -4.47 -14.82
N ALA A 114 -4.15 -4.68 -15.63
CA ALA A 114 -3.23 -3.61 -16.04
C ALA A 114 -3.93 -2.51 -16.88
N VAL A 115 -5.00 -2.86 -17.61
CA VAL A 115 -5.76 -1.91 -18.44
C VAL A 115 -6.59 -0.99 -17.53
N LEU A 116 -7.35 -1.56 -16.60
CA LEU A 116 -8.17 -0.85 -15.64
C LEU A 116 -7.31 0.05 -14.73
N LEU A 117 -6.21 -0.48 -14.17
CA LEU A 117 -5.26 0.33 -13.42
C LEU A 117 -4.64 1.40 -14.30
N GLY A 118 -4.33 1.08 -15.56
CA GLY A 118 -3.79 2.03 -16.53
C GLY A 118 -4.66 3.28 -16.69
N GLN A 119 -5.97 3.08 -16.76
CA GLN A 119 -6.95 4.14 -17.00
C GLN A 119 -7.40 4.85 -15.73
N HIS A 120 -7.45 4.12 -14.61
CA HIS A 120 -8.09 4.58 -13.37
C HIS A 120 -7.16 4.61 -12.16
N TRP A 121 -5.84 4.50 -12.33
CA TRP A 121 -4.86 4.56 -11.22
C TRP A 121 -5.07 5.71 -10.20
N PRO A 122 -5.50 6.94 -10.56
CA PRO A 122 -5.59 8.04 -9.60
C PRO A 122 -6.58 7.75 -8.46
N MET A 123 -7.51 6.81 -8.64
CA MET A 123 -8.48 6.46 -7.61
C MET A 123 -7.92 5.55 -6.52
N TYR A 124 -6.85 4.80 -6.80
CA TYR A 124 -6.22 3.91 -5.82
C TYR A 124 -5.22 4.63 -4.91
N ILE A 125 -4.52 5.62 -5.45
CA ILE A 125 -3.42 6.30 -4.76
C ILE A 125 -3.85 6.93 -3.42
N PRO A 126 -4.96 7.68 -3.32
CA PRO A 126 -5.38 8.25 -2.03
C PRO A 126 -5.60 7.20 -0.95
N PHE A 127 -6.13 6.03 -1.31
CA PHE A 127 -6.37 4.95 -0.37
C PHE A 127 -5.06 4.29 0.06
N LEU A 128 -4.16 4.01 -0.89
CA LEU A 128 -2.83 3.48 -0.58
C LEU A 128 -2.09 4.42 0.37
N LEU A 129 -2.09 5.73 0.08
CA LEU A 129 -1.44 6.72 0.93
C LEU A 129 -2.08 6.82 2.31
N ALA A 130 -3.42 6.84 2.40
CA ALA A 130 -4.11 6.87 3.69
C ALA A 130 -3.73 5.67 4.57
N LEU A 131 -3.66 4.46 4.01
CA LEU A 131 -3.23 3.28 4.77
C LEU A 131 -1.74 3.32 5.15
N LEU A 132 -0.88 3.80 4.25
CA LEU A 132 0.56 3.91 4.53
C LEU A 132 0.87 5.00 5.56
N ASP A 133 0.05 6.05 5.65
CA ASP A 133 0.20 7.14 6.61
C ASP A 133 -0.46 6.85 7.96
N ASP A 134 -1.38 5.87 8.04
CA ASP A 134 -2.16 5.56 9.26
C ASP A 134 -1.28 5.16 10.46
N ALA A 135 -1.65 5.55 11.68
CA ALA A 135 -0.87 5.26 12.87
C ALA A 135 -0.95 3.79 13.32
N GLU A 136 -2.00 3.06 12.94
CA GLU A 136 -2.23 1.66 13.27
C GLU A 136 -1.33 0.76 12.41
N VAL A 137 -0.52 -0.08 13.08
CA VAL A 137 0.44 -0.97 12.43
C VAL A 137 -0.25 -1.92 11.45
N LYS A 138 -1.46 -2.38 11.81
CA LYS A 138 -2.26 -3.26 10.95
C LYS A 138 -2.68 -2.57 9.66
N HIS A 139 -3.13 -1.32 9.72
CA HIS A 139 -3.51 -0.57 8.52
C HIS A 139 -2.32 -0.34 7.60
N LYS A 140 -1.14 0.00 8.17
CA LYS A 140 0.09 0.10 7.38
C LYS A 140 0.44 -1.22 6.70
N ALA A 141 0.36 -2.34 7.42
CA ALA A 141 0.63 -3.67 6.83
C ALA A 141 -0.29 -3.97 5.64
N HIS A 142 -1.59 -3.64 5.75
CA HIS A 142 -2.52 -3.76 4.62
C HIS A 142 -2.20 -2.80 3.48
N GLY A 143 -1.82 -1.56 3.80
CA GLY A 143 -1.38 -0.57 2.81
C GLY A 143 -0.18 -1.06 2.00
N LEU A 144 0.81 -1.67 2.66
CA LEU A 144 1.98 -2.25 2.01
C LEU A 144 1.62 -3.44 1.13
N ALA A 145 0.78 -4.36 1.63
CA ALA A 145 0.34 -5.53 0.87
C ALA A 145 -0.44 -5.11 -0.39
N ALA A 146 -1.39 -4.19 -0.25
CA ALA A 146 -2.16 -3.67 -1.37
C ALA A 146 -1.28 -2.86 -2.34
N THR A 147 -0.28 -2.13 -1.83
CA THR A 147 0.70 -1.43 -2.68
C THR A 147 1.49 -2.43 -3.53
N ARG A 148 1.96 -3.55 -2.97
CA ARG A 148 2.65 -4.59 -3.75
C ARG A 148 1.78 -5.19 -4.86
N MET A 149 0.51 -5.45 -4.55
CA MET A 149 -0.45 -5.93 -5.54
C MET A 149 -0.70 -4.91 -6.65
N PHE A 150 -0.83 -3.63 -6.28
CA PHE A 150 -0.96 -2.53 -7.22
C PHE A 150 0.29 -2.43 -8.12
N LEU A 151 1.49 -2.43 -7.54
CA LEU A 151 2.76 -2.37 -8.29
C LEU A 151 2.92 -3.54 -9.26
N GLY A 152 2.48 -4.75 -8.89
CA GLY A 152 2.56 -5.93 -9.76
C GLY A 152 1.70 -5.85 -11.02
N LYS A 153 0.74 -4.90 -11.08
CA LYS A 153 -0.22 -4.76 -12.17
C LYS A 153 -0.21 -3.39 -12.83
N CYS A 154 0.28 -2.36 -12.13
CA CYS A 154 0.33 -1.00 -12.63
C CYS A 154 1.32 -0.90 -13.81
N PRO A 155 0.90 -0.33 -14.96
CA PRO A 155 1.82 -0.09 -16.07
C PRO A 155 3.04 0.74 -15.63
N PRO A 156 4.29 0.31 -15.94
CA PRO A 156 5.50 1.01 -15.48
C PRO A 156 5.58 2.48 -15.91
N ALA A 157 4.97 2.82 -17.05
CA ALA A 157 4.91 4.20 -17.53
C ALA A 157 4.14 5.14 -16.59
N ILE A 158 3.16 4.63 -15.83
CA ILE A 158 2.41 5.43 -14.85
C ILE A 158 3.27 5.71 -13.62
N LEU A 159 3.96 4.70 -13.11
CA LEU A 159 4.86 4.86 -11.96
C LEU A 159 5.89 5.96 -12.21
N ARG A 160 6.51 5.93 -13.40
CA ARG A 160 7.57 6.86 -13.81
C ARG A 160 7.07 8.23 -14.20
N ASN A 161 6.19 8.28 -15.19
CA ASN A 161 5.86 9.54 -15.87
C ASN A 161 4.88 10.39 -15.05
N GLN A 162 4.10 9.76 -14.18
CA GLN A 162 3.11 10.44 -13.36
C GLN A 162 3.61 10.68 -11.92
N GLY A 163 4.86 10.33 -11.61
CA GLY A 163 5.45 10.50 -10.28
C GLY A 163 4.82 9.61 -9.20
N VAL A 164 4.04 8.60 -9.59
CA VAL A 164 3.38 7.68 -8.66
C VAL A 164 4.40 6.84 -7.90
N GLY A 165 5.47 6.40 -8.57
CA GLY A 165 6.53 5.64 -7.93
C GLY A 165 7.21 6.45 -6.82
N GLU A 166 7.61 7.69 -7.11
CA GLU A 166 8.21 8.58 -6.11
C GLU A 166 7.29 8.82 -4.90
N ILE A 167 6.00 9.09 -5.15
CA ILE A 167 5.03 9.33 -4.07
C ILE A 167 4.85 8.09 -3.19
N LEU A 168 4.73 6.90 -3.79
CA LEU A 168 4.62 5.65 -3.02
C LEU A 168 5.91 5.34 -2.26
N SER A 169 7.09 5.55 -2.87
CA SER A 169 8.36 5.39 -2.17
C SER A 169 8.44 6.28 -0.93
N GLN A 170 8.04 7.56 -1.04
CA GLN A 170 8.07 8.49 0.08
C GLN A 170 7.08 8.12 1.19
N ALA A 171 5.96 7.48 0.84
CA ALA A 171 4.96 7.02 1.81
C ALA A 171 5.38 5.71 2.52
N ILE A 172 6.11 4.83 1.84
CA ILE A 172 6.58 3.56 2.43
C ILE A 172 7.80 3.77 3.35
N GLN A 173 8.72 4.67 2.98
CA GLN A 173 10.00 4.83 3.71
C GLN A 173 9.85 5.08 5.22
N PRO A 174 8.93 5.93 5.72
CA PRO A 174 8.74 6.14 7.16
C PRO A 174 8.44 4.85 7.93
N THR A 175 7.87 3.83 7.28
CA THR A 175 7.61 2.52 7.88
C THR A 175 8.89 1.79 8.30
N LEU A 176 10.02 2.05 7.66
CA LEU A 176 11.30 1.41 8.00
C LEU A 176 11.82 1.80 9.40
N ALA A 177 11.31 2.90 9.96
CA ALA A 177 11.63 3.36 11.32
C ALA A 177 10.74 2.73 12.41
N PHE A 178 9.78 1.87 12.06
CA PHE A 178 8.92 1.17 13.03
C PHE A 178 9.67 -0.01 13.66
N LEU A 179 10.54 0.32 14.61
CA LEU A 179 11.46 -0.60 15.28
C LEU A 179 11.14 -0.72 16.77
N PRO A 180 11.49 -1.83 17.44
CA PRO A 180 11.29 -1.93 18.87
C PRO A 180 12.25 -0.98 19.62
N PRO A 181 11.85 -0.47 20.81
CA PRO A 181 10.65 -0.86 21.56
C PRO A 181 9.36 -0.09 21.18
N LEU A 182 9.36 0.70 20.09
CA LEU A 182 8.17 1.45 19.67
C LEU A 182 6.98 0.53 19.38
N ILE A 183 7.25 -0.61 18.74
CA ILE A 183 6.30 -1.69 18.48
C ILE A 183 6.92 -3.06 18.84
N PRO A 184 6.11 -4.11 19.04
CA PRO A 184 6.62 -5.45 19.31
C PRO A 184 7.61 -5.96 18.24
N PRO A 185 8.64 -6.76 18.61
CA PRO A 185 9.64 -7.26 17.67
C PRO A 185 9.08 -8.04 16.48
N ASP A 186 8.07 -8.87 16.70
CA ASP A 186 7.39 -9.66 15.69
C ASP A 186 6.59 -8.78 14.71
N GLU A 187 5.87 -7.78 15.24
CA GLU A 187 5.17 -6.78 14.42
C GLU A 187 6.14 -5.93 13.60
N SER A 188 7.26 -5.51 14.20
CA SER A 188 8.33 -4.79 13.50
C SER A 188 8.92 -5.62 12.36
N ALA A 189 9.29 -6.86 12.64
CA ALA A 189 9.83 -7.78 11.64
C ALA A 189 8.84 -7.97 10.47
N ARG A 190 7.55 -8.19 10.75
CA ARG A 190 6.50 -8.31 9.72
C ARG A 190 6.39 -7.04 8.89
N LEU A 191 6.36 -5.88 9.53
CA LEU A 191 6.15 -4.60 8.86
C LEU A 191 7.37 -4.22 7.99
N LEU A 192 8.58 -4.44 8.49
CA LEU A 192 9.82 -4.28 7.75
C LEU A 192 9.85 -5.19 6.51
N ASP A 193 9.47 -6.47 6.66
CA ASP A 193 9.49 -7.41 5.56
C ASP A 193 8.57 -6.96 4.40
N LEU A 194 7.37 -6.47 4.76
CA LEU A 194 6.43 -5.88 3.80
C LEU A 194 6.97 -4.59 3.16
N ALA A 195 7.57 -3.70 3.95
CA ALA A 195 8.06 -2.41 3.49
C ALA A 195 9.27 -2.54 2.55
N TYR A 196 10.28 -3.32 2.93
CA TYR A 196 11.42 -3.61 2.05
C TYR A 196 10.97 -4.31 0.77
N SER A 197 10.08 -5.30 0.87
CA SER A 197 9.55 -5.98 -0.32
C SER A 197 8.86 -5.02 -1.28
N ALA A 198 8.07 -4.07 -0.77
CA ALA A 198 7.38 -3.07 -1.60
C ALA A 198 8.35 -2.07 -2.24
N ILE A 199 9.33 -1.58 -1.48
CA ILE A 199 10.35 -0.65 -1.98
C ILE A 199 11.23 -1.31 -3.05
N LEU A 200 11.66 -2.55 -2.84
CA LEU A 200 12.49 -3.27 -3.82
C LEU A 200 11.70 -3.56 -5.10
N GLN A 201 10.44 -3.99 -4.97
CA GLN A 201 9.55 -4.15 -6.13
C GLN A 201 9.42 -2.84 -6.92
N LEU A 202 9.23 -1.71 -6.22
CA LEU A 202 9.19 -0.40 -6.85
C LEU A 202 10.53 -0.06 -7.53
N ALA A 203 11.66 -0.32 -6.85
CA ALA A 203 13.01 -0.11 -7.38
C ALA A 203 13.24 -0.82 -8.72
N GLN A 204 12.73 -2.06 -8.82
CA GLN A 204 12.83 -2.88 -10.02
C GLN A 204 11.96 -2.38 -11.18
N ILE A 205 10.78 -1.83 -10.89
CA ILE A 205 9.81 -1.41 -11.92
C ILE A 205 10.06 0.04 -12.37
N ASP A 206 10.30 0.95 -11.45
CA ASP A 206 10.31 2.39 -11.70
C ASP A 206 11.64 2.85 -12.34
N TRP A 207 12.76 2.25 -11.97
CA TRP A 207 14.09 2.71 -12.41
C TRP A 207 14.72 1.94 -13.59
N GLN A 208 13.92 1.25 -14.42
CA GLN A 208 14.40 0.75 -15.72
C GLN A 208 14.04 1.75 -16.82
N PRO A 209 14.97 2.57 -17.36
CA PRO A 209 16.33 2.17 -17.69
C PRO A 209 17.46 2.85 -16.90
N ASP A 210 17.17 3.75 -15.95
CA ASP A 210 18.22 4.45 -15.19
C ASP A 210 18.77 3.61 -14.02
N VAL A 211 19.63 2.66 -14.38
CA VAL A 211 20.36 1.80 -13.43
C VAL A 211 21.17 2.62 -12.43
N ASN A 212 21.67 3.79 -12.80
CA ASN A 212 22.46 4.63 -11.90
C ASN A 212 21.59 5.26 -10.82
N ALA A 213 20.39 5.76 -11.19
CA ALA A 213 19.42 6.25 -10.22
C ALA A 213 18.94 5.13 -9.29
N ARG A 214 18.66 3.93 -9.85
CA ARG A 214 18.35 2.74 -9.04
C ARG A 214 19.45 2.45 -8.02
N ASN A 215 20.70 2.37 -8.47
CA ASN A 215 21.82 2.03 -7.60
C ASN A 215 22.04 3.09 -6.51
N ARG A 216 21.91 4.39 -6.85
CA ARG A 216 21.96 5.46 -5.84
C ARG A 216 20.85 5.32 -4.79
N PHE A 217 19.65 4.97 -5.23
CA PHE A 217 18.51 4.73 -4.34
C PHE A 217 18.77 3.52 -3.41
N LEU A 218 19.21 2.38 -3.96
CA LEU A 218 19.54 1.18 -3.20
C LEU A 218 20.70 1.39 -2.22
N VAL A 219 21.74 2.12 -2.61
CA VAL A 219 22.84 2.52 -1.70
C VAL A 219 22.30 3.40 -0.58
N LYS A 220 21.40 4.35 -0.89
CA LYS A 220 20.76 5.18 0.13
C LYS A 220 19.92 4.33 1.10
N LEU A 221 19.18 3.35 0.59
CA LEU A 221 18.39 2.43 1.39
C LEU A 221 19.27 1.61 2.36
N LEU A 222 20.40 1.08 1.88
CA LEU A 222 21.38 0.42 2.76
C LEU A 222 21.94 1.36 3.82
N ARG A 223 22.35 2.56 3.40
CA ARG A 223 23.08 3.49 4.27
C ARG A 223 22.19 4.14 5.33
N ASP A 224 21.05 4.67 4.89
CA ASP A 224 20.21 5.55 5.69
C ASP A 224 19.17 4.76 6.48
N GLU A 225 18.69 3.62 5.96
CA GLU A 225 17.60 2.84 6.57
C GLU A 225 18.10 1.55 7.22
N PHE A 226 18.84 0.71 6.49
CA PHE A 226 19.31 -0.58 7.03
C PHE A 226 20.30 -0.43 8.17
N PHE A 227 21.41 0.31 8.00
CA PHE A 227 22.41 0.42 9.07
C PHE A 227 21.87 1.14 10.30
N ALA A 228 21.03 2.17 10.11
CA ALA A 228 20.36 2.85 11.20
C ALA A 228 19.43 1.89 11.97
N GLY A 229 18.63 1.11 11.24
CA GLY A 229 17.74 0.12 11.84
C GLY A 229 18.49 -1.00 12.57
N TYR A 230 19.55 -1.52 11.97
CA TYR A 230 20.40 -2.56 12.57
C TYR A 230 21.06 -2.04 13.85
N GLN A 231 21.65 -0.84 13.82
CA GLN A 231 22.26 -0.24 15.01
C GLN A 231 21.25 -0.06 16.16
N HIS A 232 20.01 0.31 15.83
CA HIS A 232 18.96 0.53 16.82
C HIS A 232 18.38 -0.78 17.41
N ALA A 233 18.20 -1.79 16.56
CA ALA A 233 17.41 -2.98 16.85
C ALA A 233 18.18 -4.30 16.81
N SER A 234 19.53 -4.28 16.76
CA SER A 234 20.39 -5.47 16.69
C SER A 234 20.17 -6.50 17.82
N GLN A 235 19.63 -6.08 18.96
CA GLN A 235 19.27 -6.95 20.08
C GLN A 235 18.00 -7.79 19.82
N TYR A 236 17.21 -7.47 18.80
CA TYR A 236 15.98 -8.19 18.44
C TYR A 236 16.26 -9.10 17.25
N HIS A 237 16.20 -10.42 17.48
CA HIS A 237 16.60 -11.41 16.49
C HIS A 237 15.68 -11.39 15.27
N GLU A 238 14.37 -11.28 15.47
CA GLU A 238 13.33 -11.26 14.44
C GLU A 238 13.55 -10.09 13.47
N VAL A 239 13.87 -8.91 14.01
CA VAL A 239 14.17 -7.70 13.25
C VAL A 239 15.49 -7.86 12.49
N THR A 240 16.53 -8.34 13.18
CA THR A 240 17.87 -8.53 12.61
C THR A 240 17.85 -9.52 11.44
N GLU A 241 17.08 -10.60 11.56
CA GLU A 241 16.91 -11.59 10.50
C GLU A 241 16.32 -10.95 9.23
N VAL A 242 15.23 -10.18 9.38
CA VAL A 242 14.58 -9.49 8.25
C VAL A 242 15.51 -8.46 7.61
N LEU A 243 16.17 -7.64 8.43
CA LEU A 243 17.10 -6.63 7.94
C LEU A 243 18.26 -7.28 7.14
N THR A 244 18.84 -8.36 7.67
CA THR A 244 19.97 -9.05 7.03
C THR A 244 19.55 -9.72 5.71
N ARG A 245 18.35 -10.30 5.67
CA ARG A 245 17.81 -10.91 4.45
C ARG A 245 17.63 -9.88 3.34
N HIS A 246 17.01 -8.74 3.65
CA HIS A 246 16.80 -7.68 2.65
C HIS A 246 18.08 -6.96 2.26
N SER A 247 19.04 -6.79 3.18
CA SER A 247 20.34 -6.21 2.83
C SER A 247 21.13 -7.11 1.88
N ALA A 248 21.08 -8.43 2.06
CA ALA A 248 21.64 -9.38 1.10
C ALA A 248 21.02 -9.21 -0.29
N THR A 249 19.69 -9.14 -0.39
CA THR A 249 18.99 -8.88 -1.65
C THR A 249 19.44 -7.56 -2.30
N ILE A 250 19.57 -6.48 -1.52
CA ILE A 250 20.01 -5.19 -2.06
C ILE A 250 21.46 -5.27 -2.58
N VAL A 251 22.36 -5.94 -1.85
CA VAL A 251 23.75 -6.13 -2.26
C VAL A 251 23.83 -6.96 -3.55
N GLU A 252 23.01 -8.01 -3.68
CA GLU A 252 22.90 -8.81 -4.89
C GLU A 252 22.40 -7.97 -6.08
N GLU A 253 21.39 -7.11 -5.89
CA GLU A 253 20.87 -6.21 -6.94
C GLU A 253 21.86 -5.12 -7.36
N LEU A 254 22.71 -4.66 -6.43
CA LEU A 254 23.77 -3.68 -6.68
C LEU A 254 24.98 -4.31 -7.40
N GLY A 255 25.26 -5.59 -7.18
CA GLY A 255 26.44 -6.28 -7.72
C GLY A 255 27.73 -5.53 -7.39
N LEU A 256 28.57 -5.26 -8.41
CA LEU A 256 29.83 -4.54 -8.23
C LEU A 256 29.66 -3.10 -7.68
N ALA A 257 28.49 -2.49 -7.84
CA ALA A 257 28.21 -1.17 -7.31
C ALA A 257 28.11 -1.14 -5.77
N ALA A 258 27.99 -2.30 -5.12
CA ALA A 258 28.02 -2.40 -3.65
C ALA A 258 29.43 -2.28 -3.06
N SER A 259 30.48 -2.57 -3.84
CA SER A 259 31.87 -2.68 -3.34
C SER A 259 32.41 -1.47 -2.58
N PRO A 260 32.07 -0.20 -2.91
CA PRO A 260 32.53 0.96 -2.14
C PRO A 260 31.83 1.14 -0.78
N HIS A 261 30.79 0.36 -0.49
CA HIS A 261 29.85 0.57 0.61
C HIS A 261 29.76 -0.63 1.58
N LEU A 262 30.50 -1.71 1.29
CA LEU A 262 30.71 -2.88 2.15
C LEU A 262 32.05 -2.73 2.89
#